data_AF-A0A1E1IV02-F1
#
_entry.id   AF-A0A1E1IV02-F1
#
_cell.length_a   1.000
_cell.length_b   1.000
_cell.length_c   1.000
_cell.angle_alpha   90.00
_cell.angle_beta   90.00
_cell.angle_gamma   90.00
#
_symmetry.space_group_name_H-M   'P 1'
#
loop_
_entity.id
_entity.type
_entity.pdbx_description
1 polymer ?
#
loop_
_entity_poly.entity_id
_entity_poly.type
_entity_poly.pdbx_seq_one_letter_code
_entity_poly.pdbx_strand_id
1 'polypeptide(L)'
;MRARRSSKFAEYLSTYAILGHVGIHPTTLIEKRDAAVGVGVYVRDACDAGTSLLAVPSNRFCSTSVLSRVGLKTTFCSPWTVGSEVLAMGSAESACDVQGGILTFLTGSAQWPELAWRLALEQHRSVSPLWGWLQSLPSVEELTDRKDAAERQCRVHHTMLLPYYLKGRQRIQEETRAAYAQLRPQNILPCFDRFAWAVDVILSRGLLLPTAWPVTAGASTNSAADSGLEEGNSDSPSDSSPECGIVPFLDLVNAPDDIGRAVNADIEVATLFEDLPKFLRDDLAPAAAAKECGSDDGCAEVKRVLETHYYLCLTLRKPLRASEEVILDWHVPMLTTGVLAPADDAIVSRFLKYMF
;
A
#
# COMPACT_ATOMS: atom_id res chain seq x y z
N MET A 1 -21.37 1.11 -21.80
CA MET A 1 -20.61 0.01 -21.15
C MET A 1 -20.02 0.33 -19.76
N ARG A 2 -20.04 1.59 -19.26
CA ARG A 2 -19.44 1.95 -17.96
C ARG A 2 -20.19 1.40 -16.73
N ALA A 3 -21.52 1.30 -16.77
CA ALA A 3 -22.34 0.86 -15.63
C ALA A 3 -22.25 -0.63 -15.28
N ARG A 4 -21.80 -1.50 -16.20
CA ARG A 4 -21.64 -2.95 -15.93
C ARG A 4 -20.32 -3.31 -15.22
N ARG A 5 -19.36 -2.38 -15.14
CA ARG A 5 -18.12 -2.58 -14.37
C ARG A 5 -18.31 -2.32 -12.88
N SER A 6 -19.23 -1.43 -12.47
CA SER A 6 -19.41 -1.09 -11.05
C SER A 6 -19.99 -2.24 -10.22
N SER A 7 -20.92 -3.04 -10.77
CA SER A 7 -21.52 -4.16 -10.03
C SER A 7 -20.52 -5.29 -9.78
N LYS A 8 -19.70 -5.66 -10.78
CA LYS A 8 -18.65 -6.67 -10.63
C LYS A 8 -17.52 -6.18 -9.73
N PHE A 9 -17.14 -4.91 -9.84
CA PHE A 9 -16.17 -4.26 -8.97
C PHE A 9 -16.61 -4.33 -7.49
N ALA A 10 -17.86 -3.97 -7.20
CA ALA A 10 -18.41 -4.05 -5.85
C ALA A 10 -18.49 -5.50 -5.34
N GLU A 11 -18.86 -6.46 -6.20
CA GLU A 11 -18.91 -7.88 -5.86
C GLU A 11 -17.51 -8.43 -5.49
N TYR A 12 -16.48 -8.10 -6.27
CA TYR A 12 -15.11 -8.53 -6.01
C TYR A 12 -14.52 -7.94 -4.74
N LEU A 13 -14.71 -6.63 -4.51
CA LEU A 13 -14.27 -5.99 -3.27
C LEU A 13 -15.04 -6.54 -2.06
N SER A 14 -16.36 -6.71 -2.15
CA SER A 14 -17.15 -7.26 -1.04
C SER A 14 -16.74 -8.70 -0.72
N THR A 15 -16.55 -9.54 -1.73
CA THR A 15 -16.10 -10.93 -1.53
C THR A 15 -14.70 -10.97 -0.90
N TYR A 16 -13.79 -10.12 -1.39
CA TYR A 16 -12.45 -10.01 -0.83
C TYR A 16 -12.47 -9.50 0.61
N ALA A 17 -13.32 -8.53 0.95
CA ALA A 17 -13.47 -8.03 2.31
C ALA A 17 -13.94 -9.13 3.28
N ILE A 18 -14.96 -9.89 2.88
CA ILE A 18 -15.50 -11.00 3.68
C ILE A 18 -14.42 -12.07 3.92
N LEU A 19 -13.72 -12.52 2.87
CA LEU A 19 -12.67 -13.52 3.00
C LEU A 19 -11.43 -13.00 3.76
N GLY A 20 -11.24 -11.69 3.74
CA GLY A 20 -10.11 -11.01 4.34
C GLY A 20 -10.30 -10.60 5.79
N HIS A 21 -11.52 -10.75 6.35
CA HIS A 21 -11.93 -10.13 7.62
C HIS A 21 -11.71 -8.62 7.64
N VAL A 22 -11.90 -7.98 6.48
CA VAL A 22 -11.85 -6.52 6.36
C VAL A 22 -13.19 -5.95 6.83
N GLY A 23 -13.15 -5.14 7.88
CA GLY A 23 -14.32 -4.41 8.35
C GLY A 23 -14.66 -3.25 7.43
N ILE A 24 -15.90 -3.22 6.92
CA ILE A 24 -16.45 -2.09 6.18
C ILE A 24 -17.71 -1.64 6.91
N HIS A 25 -17.71 -0.43 7.45
CA HIS A 25 -18.87 0.10 8.14
C HIS A 25 -20.08 0.16 7.19
N PRO A 26 -21.32 -0.15 7.62
CA PRO A 26 -22.49 -0.21 6.73
C PRO A 26 -22.82 1.09 5.99
N THR A 27 -22.39 2.23 6.54
CA THR A 27 -22.55 3.55 5.89
C THR A 27 -21.43 3.84 4.89
N THR A 28 -20.38 3.04 4.80
CA THR A 28 -19.28 3.28 3.86
C THR A 28 -19.72 2.98 2.42
N LEU A 29 -19.43 3.92 1.52
CA LEU A 29 -19.63 3.79 0.07
C LEU A 29 -18.29 3.91 -0.64
N ILE A 30 -18.01 2.96 -1.54
CA ILE A 30 -16.81 2.98 -2.38
C ILE A 30 -17.27 3.02 -3.82
N GLU A 31 -17.13 4.18 -4.45
CA GLU A 31 -17.66 4.40 -5.80
C GLU A 31 -16.91 5.49 -6.55
N LYS A 32 -17.14 5.55 -7.87
CA LYS A 32 -16.57 6.57 -8.74
C LYS A 32 -17.65 7.63 -9.02
N ARG A 33 -17.56 8.78 -8.35
CA ARG A 33 -18.47 9.93 -8.58
C ARG A 33 -17.91 10.94 -9.56
N ASP A 34 -16.62 11.20 -9.46
CA ASP A 34 -15.90 12.13 -10.32
C ASP A 34 -14.96 11.37 -11.26
N ALA A 35 -15.08 11.64 -12.57
CA ALA A 35 -14.20 11.05 -13.56
C ALA A 35 -12.75 11.53 -13.42
N ALA A 36 -12.53 12.75 -12.89
CA ALA A 36 -11.21 13.36 -12.75
C ALA A 36 -10.38 12.72 -11.62
N VAL A 37 -11.02 12.28 -10.54
CA VAL A 37 -10.34 11.76 -9.34
C VAL A 37 -10.40 10.24 -9.26
N GLY A 38 -11.45 9.62 -9.80
CA GLY A 38 -11.60 8.17 -9.83
C GLY A 38 -12.48 7.65 -8.70
N VAL A 39 -12.10 6.51 -8.12
CA VAL A 39 -12.84 5.92 -7.00
C VAL A 39 -12.50 6.71 -5.73
N GLY A 40 -13.52 6.99 -4.93
CA GLY A 40 -13.39 7.59 -3.61
C GLY A 40 -14.19 6.81 -2.56
N VAL A 41 -13.95 7.15 -1.30
CA VAL A 41 -14.71 6.64 -0.16
C VAL A 41 -15.64 7.74 0.33
N TYR A 42 -16.92 7.43 0.51
CA TYR A 42 -17.96 8.36 0.94
C TYR A 42 -18.76 7.76 2.08
N VAL A 43 -19.46 8.60 2.85
CA VAL A 43 -20.47 8.14 3.80
C VAL A 43 -21.86 8.17 3.14
N ARG A 44 -22.65 7.11 3.32
CA ARG A 44 -24.03 6.99 2.84
C ARG A 44 -24.94 7.91 3.64
N ASP A 45 -24.83 7.80 4.94
CA ASP A 45 -25.62 8.51 5.94
C ASP A 45 -24.71 9.46 6.72
N ALA A 46 -25.30 10.38 7.50
CA ALA A 46 -24.52 11.23 8.38
C ALA A 46 -23.78 10.36 9.41
N CYS A 47 -22.50 10.66 9.63
CA CYS A 47 -21.66 9.96 10.59
C CYS A 47 -21.04 10.96 11.56
N ASP A 48 -20.96 10.59 12.83
CA ASP A 48 -20.33 11.41 13.86
C ASP A 48 -18.80 11.30 13.82
N ALA A 49 -18.12 12.28 14.40
CA ALA A 49 -16.68 12.18 14.66
C ALA A 49 -16.38 10.95 15.54
N GLY A 50 -15.24 10.31 15.31
CA GLY A 50 -14.85 9.06 15.97
C GLY A 50 -15.46 7.81 15.35
N THR A 51 -16.32 7.93 14.33
CA THR A 51 -16.83 6.75 13.62
C THR A 51 -15.72 6.15 12.76
N SER A 52 -15.34 4.90 13.03
CA SER A 52 -14.47 4.14 12.12
C SER A 52 -15.27 3.58 10.95
N LEU A 53 -14.73 3.73 9.73
CA LEU A 53 -15.38 3.37 8.47
C LEU A 53 -14.80 2.11 7.83
N LEU A 54 -13.51 1.86 8.05
CA LEU A 54 -12.77 0.71 7.52
C LEU A 54 -11.86 0.15 8.61
N ALA A 55 -11.63 -1.17 8.60
CA ALA A 55 -10.64 -1.84 9.43
C ALA A 55 -9.96 -2.95 8.61
N VAL A 56 -8.68 -2.80 8.31
CA VAL A 56 -7.94 -3.70 7.42
C VAL A 56 -6.83 -4.40 8.20
N PRO A 57 -6.82 -5.74 8.29
CA PRO A 57 -5.76 -6.47 8.98
C PRO A 57 -4.45 -6.47 8.19
N SER A 58 -3.32 -6.38 8.89
CA SER A 58 -2.00 -6.25 8.29
C SER A 58 -1.58 -7.46 7.47
N ASN A 59 -2.07 -8.65 7.81
CA ASN A 59 -1.86 -9.87 7.01
C ASN A 59 -2.55 -9.86 5.62
N ARG A 60 -3.33 -8.82 5.30
CA ARG A 60 -3.95 -8.58 3.98
C ARG A 60 -3.32 -7.45 3.20
N PHE A 61 -2.30 -6.78 3.74
CA PHE A 61 -1.62 -5.71 3.01
C PHE A 61 -0.87 -6.25 1.81
N CYS A 62 -0.73 -5.41 0.78
CA CYS A 62 0.23 -5.63 -0.27
C CYS A 62 1.58 -5.06 0.19
N SER A 63 2.31 -5.82 1.01
CA SER A 63 3.66 -5.51 1.47
C SER A 63 4.62 -6.69 1.21
N THR A 64 5.91 -6.44 1.29
CA THR A 64 6.94 -7.47 1.07
C THR A 64 6.82 -8.58 2.12
N SER A 65 6.66 -8.21 3.40
CA SER A 65 6.55 -9.20 4.49
C SER A 65 5.34 -10.12 4.28
N VAL A 66 4.20 -9.59 3.86
CA VAL A 66 2.97 -10.38 3.61
C VAL A 66 3.12 -11.24 2.37
N LEU A 67 3.53 -10.66 1.25
CA LEU A 67 3.67 -11.38 -0.03
C LEU A 67 4.77 -12.45 0.01
N SER A 68 5.75 -12.34 0.91
CA SER A 68 6.71 -13.42 1.17
C SER A 68 6.07 -14.68 1.78
N ARG A 69 4.97 -14.52 2.52
CA ARG A 69 4.27 -15.61 3.22
C ARG A 69 3.12 -16.18 2.41
N VAL A 70 2.27 -15.32 1.87
CA VAL A 70 1.00 -15.73 1.23
C VAL A 70 0.97 -15.49 -0.29
N GLY A 71 1.92 -14.72 -0.81
CA GLY A 71 2.05 -14.44 -2.23
C GLY A 71 2.54 -15.65 -3.04
N LEU A 72 2.97 -15.39 -4.27
CA LEU A 72 3.52 -16.40 -5.15
C LEU A 72 4.77 -16.99 -4.51
N LYS A 73 4.76 -18.32 -4.32
CA LYS A 73 5.86 -19.05 -3.67
C LYS A 73 7.07 -19.13 -4.60
N THR A 74 7.78 -18.03 -4.72
CA THR A 74 9.03 -17.91 -5.47
C THR A 74 10.12 -17.41 -4.54
N THR A 75 11.31 -17.97 -4.68
CA THR A 75 12.51 -17.39 -4.10
C THR A 75 12.75 -16.03 -4.74
N PHE A 76 12.94 -15.00 -3.92
CA PHE A 76 13.36 -13.69 -4.36
C PHE A 76 14.82 -13.50 -3.98
N CYS A 77 15.67 -13.27 -4.97
CA CYS A 77 17.08 -13.00 -4.79
C CYS A 77 17.30 -11.50 -4.95
N SER A 78 17.60 -10.82 -3.84
CA SER A 78 17.94 -9.39 -3.85
C SER A 78 19.40 -9.22 -4.32
N PRO A 79 19.66 -8.44 -5.38
CA PRO A 79 21.03 -8.13 -5.80
C PRO A 79 21.71 -7.12 -4.85
N TRP A 80 20.97 -6.54 -3.90
CA TRP A 80 21.44 -5.47 -3.00
C TRP A 80 21.74 -5.94 -1.57
N THR A 81 21.60 -7.23 -1.26
CA THR A 81 21.93 -7.76 0.07
C THR A 81 23.44 -7.82 0.32
N VAL A 82 23.87 -7.34 1.49
CA VAL A 82 25.27 -7.38 1.94
C VAL A 82 25.69 -8.84 2.11
N GLY A 83 26.70 -9.28 1.36
CA GLY A 83 27.21 -10.67 1.37
C GLY A 83 26.92 -11.49 0.11
N SER A 84 26.24 -10.93 -0.89
CA SER A 84 26.12 -11.60 -2.20
C SER A 84 27.46 -11.55 -2.95
N GLU A 85 28.34 -12.53 -2.72
CA GLU A 85 29.58 -12.73 -3.49
C GLU A 85 29.31 -13.11 -4.96
N VAL A 86 28.04 -13.35 -5.31
CA VAL A 86 27.60 -13.74 -6.64
C VAL A 86 27.08 -12.50 -7.37
N LEU A 87 27.85 -12.07 -8.38
CA LEU A 87 27.56 -11.05 -9.42
C LEU A 87 28.26 -9.69 -9.32
N ALA A 88 29.58 -9.68 -9.16
CA ALA A 88 30.44 -8.68 -9.81
C ALA A 88 30.66 -8.94 -11.32
N MET A 89 30.04 -10.00 -11.86
CA MET A 89 30.07 -10.35 -13.29
C MET A 89 28.69 -10.09 -13.90
N GLY A 90 28.44 -8.87 -14.40
CA GLY A 90 27.28 -8.70 -15.29
C GLY A 90 26.69 -7.31 -15.54
N SER A 91 27.07 -6.23 -14.85
CA SER A 91 26.55 -4.90 -15.22
C SER A 91 27.50 -3.75 -14.93
N ALA A 92 28.44 -3.52 -15.84
CA ALA A 92 29.16 -2.26 -15.92
C ALA A 92 28.31 -1.10 -16.52
N GLU A 93 27.00 -1.28 -16.71
CA GLU A 93 26.16 -0.37 -17.51
C GLU A 93 25.06 0.39 -16.75
N SER A 94 25.02 0.37 -15.41
CA SER A 94 24.11 1.29 -14.70
C SER A 94 24.67 1.73 -13.35
N ALA A 95 25.32 2.90 -13.35
CA ALA A 95 25.71 3.65 -12.15
C ALA A 95 24.51 4.27 -11.40
N CYS A 96 23.26 3.91 -11.75
CA CYS A 96 22.06 4.40 -11.10
C CYS A 96 21.90 3.77 -9.71
N ASP A 97 21.93 4.59 -8.66
CA ASP A 97 21.69 4.16 -7.28
C ASP A 97 20.20 3.87 -7.08
N VAL A 98 19.83 2.58 -7.14
CA VAL A 98 18.45 2.11 -6.94
C VAL A 98 18.05 2.16 -5.47
N GLN A 99 18.99 1.94 -4.55
CA GLN A 99 18.69 1.80 -3.12
C GLN A 99 18.62 3.17 -2.43
N GLY A 100 19.39 4.16 -2.86
CA GLY A 100 19.35 5.55 -2.38
C GLY A 100 18.66 6.56 -3.32
N GLY A 101 17.98 6.08 -4.36
CA GLY A 101 17.38 6.90 -5.41
C GLY A 101 16.11 7.68 -5.03
N ILE A 102 15.56 8.39 -6.01
CA ILE A 102 14.32 9.18 -5.87
C ILE A 102 13.13 8.28 -5.50
N LEU A 103 13.08 7.04 -6.00
CA LEU A 103 12.01 6.11 -5.66
C LEU A 103 12.06 5.73 -4.18
N THR A 104 13.24 5.37 -3.65
CA THR A 104 13.40 5.11 -2.21
C THR A 104 13.01 6.31 -1.37
N PHE A 105 13.39 7.52 -1.79
CA PHE A 105 13.00 8.74 -1.10
C PHE A 105 11.47 8.93 -1.07
N LEU A 106 10.80 8.80 -2.22
CA LEU A 106 9.35 9.01 -2.35
C LEU A 106 8.52 7.89 -1.70
N THR A 107 9.03 6.66 -1.64
CA THR A 107 8.36 5.56 -0.93
C THR A 107 8.72 5.49 0.55
N GLY A 108 9.79 6.16 0.96
CA GLY A 108 10.36 6.05 2.31
C GLY A 108 11.02 4.69 2.58
N SER A 109 11.19 3.83 1.56
CA SER A 109 11.70 2.46 1.76
C SER A 109 12.44 1.93 0.54
N ALA A 110 13.63 1.38 0.77
CA ALA A 110 14.45 0.72 -0.24
C ALA A 110 13.88 -0.64 -0.69
N GLN A 111 12.79 -1.11 -0.05
CA GLN A 111 12.11 -2.37 -0.38
C GLN A 111 11.16 -2.25 -1.57
N TRP A 112 10.96 -1.04 -2.12
CA TRP A 112 10.07 -0.82 -3.26
C TRP A 112 10.33 -1.72 -4.48
N PRO A 113 11.59 -2.11 -4.84
CA PRO A 113 11.81 -2.96 -6.00
C PRO A 113 11.26 -4.36 -5.80
N GLU A 114 11.46 -4.94 -4.60
CA GLU A 114 10.92 -6.26 -4.26
C GLU A 114 9.38 -6.24 -4.23
N LEU A 115 8.80 -5.21 -3.63
CA LEU A 115 7.34 -5.06 -3.59
C LEU A 115 6.76 -4.95 -5.00
N ALA A 116 7.36 -4.12 -5.86
CA ALA A 116 6.94 -3.95 -7.25
C ALA A 116 7.04 -5.27 -8.02
N TRP A 117 8.12 -6.01 -7.80
CA TRP A 117 8.33 -7.32 -8.42
C TRP A 117 7.25 -8.32 -8.03
N ARG A 118 6.99 -8.45 -6.72
CA ARG A 118 5.97 -9.37 -6.19
C ARG A 118 4.56 -8.96 -6.64
N LEU A 119 4.23 -7.68 -6.61
CA LEU A 119 2.94 -7.17 -7.09
C LEU A 119 2.73 -7.45 -8.58
N ALA A 120 3.76 -7.26 -9.41
CA ALA A 120 3.69 -7.57 -10.83
C ALA A 120 3.44 -9.07 -11.09
N LEU A 121 4.04 -9.96 -10.29
CA LEU A 121 3.79 -11.40 -10.37
C LEU A 121 2.37 -11.76 -9.91
N GLU A 122 1.87 -11.15 -8.83
CA GLU A 122 0.51 -11.37 -8.33
C GLU A 122 -0.56 -10.96 -9.35
N GLN A 123 -0.32 -9.91 -10.14
CA GLN A 123 -1.24 -9.51 -11.21
C GLN A 123 -1.45 -10.59 -12.28
N HIS A 124 -0.44 -11.45 -12.51
CA HIS A 124 -0.52 -12.55 -13.49
C HIS A 124 -1.04 -13.86 -12.90
N ARG A 125 -1.13 -13.95 -11.59
CA ARG A 125 -1.52 -15.17 -10.90
C ARG A 125 -3.02 -15.40 -11.04
N SER A 126 -3.39 -16.58 -11.52
CA SER A 126 -4.80 -16.97 -11.67
C SER A 126 -5.57 -17.00 -10.34
N VAL A 127 -4.89 -17.32 -9.24
CA VAL A 127 -5.47 -17.38 -7.89
C VAL A 127 -4.55 -16.62 -6.92
N SER A 128 -4.56 -15.29 -7.01
CA SER A 128 -3.88 -14.42 -6.05
C SER A 128 -4.69 -14.31 -4.75
N PRO A 129 -4.08 -14.28 -3.56
CA PRO A 129 -4.80 -13.92 -2.34
C PRO A 129 -5.33 -12.47 -2.38
N LEU A 130 -4.78 -11.62 -3.26
CA LEU A 130 -5.17 -10.22 -3.43
C LEU A 130 -6.12 -10.01 -4.63
N TRP A 131 -6.61 -11.10 -5.24
CA TRP A 131 -7.31 -11.07 -6.54
C TRP A 131 -8.42 -10.03 -6.61
N GLY A 132 -9.25 -9.89 -5.56
CA GLY A 132 -10.38 -8.98 -5.55
C GLY A 132 -9.97 -7.51 -5.46
N TRP A 133 -8.95 -7.21 -4.66
CA TRP A 133 -8.37 -5.86 -4.60
C TRP A 133 -7.60 -5.49 -5.86
N LEU A 134 -6.86 -6.42 -6.47
CA LEU A 134 -6.11 -6.16 -7.71
C LEU A 134 -7.01 -5.65 -8.86
N GLN A 135 -8.29 -6.02 -8.88
CA GLN A 135 -9.27 -5.51 -9.86
C GLN A 135 -9.62 -4.02 -9.65
N SER A 136 -9.29 -3.45 -8.49
CA SER A 136 -9.55 -2.04 -8.16
C SER A 136 -8.40 -1.09 -8.53
N LEU A 137 -7.21 -1.65 -8.79
CA LEU A 137 -6.05 -0.88 -9.19
C LEU A 137 -6.24 -0.25 -10.58
N PRO A 138 -5.66 0.95 -10.82
CA PRO A 138 -5.78 1.62 -12.09
C PRO A 138 -5.09 0.82 -13.20
N SER A 139 -5.68 0.84 -14.40
CA SER A 139 -5.04 0.23 -15.56
C SER A 139 -3.80 1.04 -16.01
N VAL A 140 -3.00 0.45 -16.91
CA VAL A 140 -1.83 1.15 -17.49
C VAL A 140 -2.26 2.43 -18.22
N GLU A 141 -3.38 2.38 -18.93
CA GLU A 141 -3.96 3.53 -19.62
C GLU A 141 -4.42 4.61 -18.62
N GLU A 142 -5.14 4.21 -17.56
CA GLU A 142 -5.60 5.16 -16.53
C GLU A 142 -4.43 5.83 -15.79
N LEU A 143 -3.33 5.11 -15.55
CA LEU A 143 -2.11 5.70 -14.99
C LEU A 143 -1.43 6.67 -15.96
N THR A 144 -1.47 6.37 -17.27
CA THR A 144 -0.93 7.26 -18.30
C THR A 144 -1.73 8.55 -18.36
N ASP A 145 -3.06 8.46 -18.39
CA ASP A 145 -3.97 9.61 -18.35
C ASP A 145 -3.72 10.49 -17.12
N ARG A 146 -3.45 9.89 -15.95
CA ARG A 146 -3.10 10.59 -14.71
C ARG A 146 -1.77 11.33 -14.81
N LYS A 147 -0.72 10.72 -15.40
CA LYS A 147 0.57 11.39 -15.62
C LYS A 147 0.44 12.60 -16.54
N ASP A 148 -0.34 12.46 -17.62
CA ASP A 148 -0.61 13.55 -18.56
C ASP A 148 -1.45 14.67 -17.92
N ALA A 149 -2.37 14.31 -17.01
CA ALA A 149 -3.11 15.28 -16.22
C ALA A 149 -2.19 16.01 -15.23
N ALA A 150 -1.32 15.30 -14.50
CA ALA A 150 -0.36 15.91 -13.59
C ALA A 150 0.60 16.86 -14.31
N GLU A 151 1.08 16.49 -15.51
CA GLU A 151 1.93 17.37 -16.31
C GLU A 151 1.19 18.67 -16.69
N ARG A 152 -0.08 18.55 -17.13
CA ARG A 152 -0.91 19.72 -17.43
C ARG A 152 -1.14 20.58 -16.18
N GLN A 153 -1.39 19.98 -15.04
CA GLN A 153 -1.59 20.71 -13.78
C GLN A 153 -0.31 21.43 -13.32
N CYS A 154 0.88 20.84 -13.49
CA CYS A 154 2.14 21.52 -13.23
C CYS A 154 2.23 22.85 -14.00
N ARG A 155 1.77 22.89 -15.26
CA ARG A 155 1.77 24.11 -16.09
C ARG A 155 0.76 25.15 -15.61
N VAL A 156 -0.39 24.70 -15.10
CA VAL A 156 -1.48 25.57 -14.63
C VAL A 156 -1.13 26.19 -13.28
N HIS A 157 -0.56 25.42 -12.35
CA HIS A 157 -0.16 25.92 -11.03
C HIS A 157 0.93 26.98 -11.12
N HIS A 158 2.08 26.61 -11.69
CA HIS A 158 3.19 27.55 -11.88
C HIS A 158 4.16 27.02 -12.94
N THR A 159 4.46 27.82 -13.96
CA THR A 159 5.25 27.38 -15.13
C THR A 159 6.63 26.84 -14.78
N MET A 160 7.22 27.29 -13.66
CA MET A 160 8.51 26.80 -13.18
C MET A 160 8.48 25.40 -12.57
N LEU A 161 7.30 24.80 -12.27
CA LEU A 161 7.22 23.45 -11.68
C LEU A 161 7.52 22.37 -12.72
N LEU A 162 7.09 22.58 -13.96
CA LEU A 162 7.14 21.56 -15.02
C LEU A 162 8.55 20.98 -15.26
N PRO A 163 9.63 21.79 -15.36
CA PRO A 163 10.97 21.24 -15.54
C PRO A 163 11.40 20.30 -14.41
N TYR A 164 11.05 20.60 -13.16
CA TYR A 164 11.40 19.75 -12.01
C TYR A 164 10.57 18.47 -11.98
N TYR A 165 9.26 18.58 -12.29
CA TYR A 165 8.41 17.40 -12.46
C TYR A 165 8.94 16.47 -13.56
N LEU A 166 9.22 16.99 -14.75
CA LEU A 166 9.75 16.19 -15.87
C LEU A 166 11.08 15.53 -15.53
N LYS A 167 12.00 16.27 -14.88
CA LYS A 167 13.28 15.72 -14.41
C LYS A 167 13.08 14.62 -13.37
N GLY A 168 12.16 14.80 -12.43
CA GLY A 168 11.81 13.78 -11.43
C GLY A 168 11.23 12.52 -12.09
N ARG A 169 10.31 12.67 -13.03
CA ARG A 169 9.74 11.53 -13.79
C ARG A 169 10.78 10.81 -14.63
N GLN A 170 11.72 11.53 -15.23
CA GLN A 170 12.85 10.93 -15.94
C GLN A 170 13.69 10.06 -15.01
N ARG A 171 14.07 10.58 -13.83
CA ARG A 171 14.84 9.82 -12.82
C ARG A 171 14.10 8.58 -12.32
N ILE A 172 12.81 8.70 -12.04
CA ILE A 172 11.95 7.55 -11.67
C ILE A 172 12.01 6.47 -12.77
N GLN A 173 11.95 6.88 -14.04
CA GLN A 173 11.99 5.95 -15.17
C GLN A 173 13.36 5.27 -15.32
N GLU A 174 14.45 6.02 -15.15
CA GLU A 174 15.83 5.51 -15.16
C GLU A 174 16.04 4.50 -14.02
N GLU A 175 15.65 4.83 -12.79
CA GLU A 175 15.72 3.94 -11.63
C GLU A 175 14.87 2.69 -11.80
N THR A 176 13.65 2.81 -12.36
CA THR A 176 12.78 1.66 -12.65
C THR A 176 13.43 0.69 -13.63
N ARG A 177 14.04 1.20 -14.71
CA ARG A 177 14.76 0.37 -15.68
C ARG A 177 15.98 -0.29 -15.06
N ALA A 178 16.76 0.46 -14.27
CA ALA A 178 17.93 -0.04 -13.57
C ALA A 178 17.55 -1.17 -12.60
N ALA A 179 16.53 -0.97 -11.77
CA ALA A 179 16.04 -1.98 -10.83
C ALA A 179 15.59 -3.27 -11.55
N TYR A 180 14.82 -3.14 -12.64
CA TYR A 180 14.38 -4.29 -13.42
C TYR A 180 15.56 -5.05 -14.04
N ALA A 181 16.55 -4.34 -14.59
CA ALA A 181 17.75 -4.93 -15.17
C ALA A 181 18.59 -5.69 -14.12
N GLN A 182 18.68 -5.17 -12.90
CA GLN A 182 19.42 -5.79 -11.80
C GLN A 182 18.69 -7.01 -11.20
N LEU A 183 17.35 -7.01 -11.18
CA LEU A 183 16.54 -8.12 -10.66
C LEU A 183 16.40 -9.28 -11.64
N ARG A 184 16.33 -8.98 -12.94
CA ARG A 184 16.04 -9.95 -14.00
C ARG A 184 16.95 -11.21 -14.03
N PRO A 185 18.26 -11.14 -13.80
CA PRO A 185 19.13 -12.32 -13.95
C PRO A 185 18.85 -13.46 -12.97
N GLN A 186 18.29 -13.15 -11.79
CA GLN A 186 18.19 -14.10 -10.67
C GLN A 186 16.75 -14.45 -10.27
N ASN A 187 15.74 -13.84 -10.90
CA ASN A 187 14.34 -13.92 -10.45
C ASN A 187 13.39 -14.32 -11.58
N ILE A 188 12.24 -14.92 -11.22
CA ILE A 188 11.15 -15.17 -12.17
C ILE A 188 10.59 -13.85 -12.69
N LEU A 189 10.42 -13.75 -14.00
CA LEU A 189 10.27 -12.48 -14.72
C LEU A 189 8.82 -12.12 -15.02
N PRO A 190 8.25 -11.07 -14.39
CA PRO A 190 7.16 -10.33 -15.03
C PRO A 190 7.73 -9.57 -16.24
N CYS A 191 6.90 -9.18 -17.20
CA CYS A 191 7.37 -8.27 -18.26
C CYS A 191 7.63 -6.86 -17.69
N PHE A 192 8.52 -6.11 -18.35
CA PHE A 192 8.91 -4.78 -17.88
C PHE A 192 7.71 -3.85 -17.68
N ASP A 193 6.75 -3.84 -18.59
CA ASP A 193 5.58 -2.96 -18.51
C ASP A 193 4.75 -3.20 -17.24
N ARG A 194 4.70 -4.45 -16.76
CA ARG A 194 3.98 -4.84 -15.54
C ARG A 194 4.74 -4.46 -14.29
N PHE A 195 6.07 -4.60 -14.33
CA PHE A 195 6.92 -4.08 -13.27
C PHE A 195 6.82 -2.56 -13.16
N ALA A 196 6.90 -1.83 -14.29
CA ALA A 196 6.74 -0.38 -14.32
C ALA A 196 5.35 0.07 -13.83
N TRP A 197 4.28 -0.64 -14.24
CA TRP A 197 2.94 -0.43 -13.71
C TRP A 197 2.90 -0.60 -12.18
N ALA A 198 3.51 -1.66 -11.65
CA ALA A 198 3.54 -1.91 -10.21
C ALA A 198 4.29 -0.80 -9.44
N VAL A 199 5.36 -0.25 -10.02
CA VAL A 199 6.08 0.91 -9.46
C VAL A 199 5.16 2.14 -9.39
N ASP A 200 4.43 2.47 -10.45
CA ASP A 200 3.49 3.60 -10.44
C ASP A 200 2.34 3.39 -9.45
N VAL A 201 1.87 2.15 -9.29
CA VAL A 201 0.88 1.78 -8.26
C VAL A 201 1.45 2.00 -6.86
N ILE A 202 2.67 1.54 -6.56
CA ILE A 202 3.32 1.74 -5.26
C ILE A 202 3.58 3.22 -4.99
N LEU A 203 3.98 3.99 -6.00
CA LEU A 203 4.14 5.43 -5.84
C LEU A 203 2.81 6.09 -5.46
N SER A 204 1.74 5.81 -6.20
CA SER A 204 0.45 6.49 -6.02
C SER A 204 -0.41 5.96 -4.88
N ARG A 205 -0.14 4.77 -4.34
CA ARG A 205 -0.97 4.11 -3.32
C ARG A 205 -0.20 3.61 -2.10
N GLY A 206 1.13 3.59 -2.18
CA GLY A 206 1.99 3.04 -1.14
C GLY A 206 2.16 3.98 0.04
N LEU A 207 2.19 3.37 1.22
CA LEU A 207 2.37 3.98 2.53
C LEU A 207 3.60 3.40 3.20
N LEU A 208 4.14 4.18 4.14
CA LEU A 208 5.14 3.69 5.08
C LEU A 208 4.39 3.07 6.27
N LEU A 209 4.61 1.78 6.50
CA LEU A 209 3.85 0.96 7.44
C LEU A 209 4.78 0.33 8.47
N PRO A 210 4.31 0.07 9.71
CA PRO A 210 4.93 -0.93 10.56
C PRO A 210 4.98 -2.28 9.82
N THR A 211 5.99 -3.11 10.09
CA THR A 211 6.12 -4.43 9.45
C THR A 211 4.83 -5.23 9.60
N ALA A 212 4.15 -5.51 8.49
CA ALA A 212 2.79 -6.05 8.49
C ALA A 212 2.75 -7.54 8.89
N TRP A 213 3.86 -8.24 8.68
CA TRP A 213 4.06 -9.63 9.10
C TRP A 213 5.42 -9.78 9.80
N PRO A 214 5.50 -9.57 11.12
CA PRO A 214 6.76 -9.66 11.85
C PRO A 214 7.31 -11.10 11.79
N VAL A 215 8.63 -11.21 11.68
CA VAL A 215 9.30 -12.51 11.83
C VAL A 215 9.45 -12.76 13.33
N THR A 216 8.66 -13.69 13.87
CA THR A 216 8.85 -14.15 15.25
C THR A 216 10.23 -14.77 15.38
N ALA A 217 11.12 -14.14 16.14
CA ALA A 217 12.39 -14.71 16.56
C ALA A 217 12.11 -15.97 17.40
N GLY A 218 12.08 -17.13 16.76
CA GLY A 218 11.68 -18.38 17.41
C GLY A 218 11.41 -19.56 16.47
N ALA A 219 11.32 -19.35 15.16
CA ALA A 219 11.16 -20.43 14.18
C ALA A 219 12.38 -20.58 13.25
N SER A 220 13.57 -20.62 13.83
CA SER A 220 14.77 -21.15 13.18
C SER A 220 15.06 -22.54 13.74
N THR A 221 14.26 -23.54 13.34
CA THR A 221 14.66 -24.93 13.52
C THR A 221 15.48 -25.38 12.33
N ASN A 222 16.74 -25.74 12.62
CA ASN A 222 17.67 -26.58 11.85
C ASN A 222 18.74 -25.85 11.02
N SER A 223 19.77 -25.34 11.71
CA SER A 223 21.16 -25.64 11.36
C SER A 223 22.05 -25.46 12.60
N ALA A 224 22.65 -26.55 13.06
CA ALA A 224 23.51 -26.62 14.23
C ALA A 224 24.85 -25.88 14.03
N ALA A 225 25.29 -25.13 15.03
CA ALA A 225 26.67 -25.09 15.53
C ALA A 225 26.76 -24.19 16.77
N ASP A 226 26.75 -24.86 17.92
CA ASP A 226 27.52 -24.56 19.13
C ASP A 226 28.43 -23.31 19.09
N SER A 227 28.03 -22.26 19.79
CA SER A 227 28.94 -21.41 20.56
C SER A 227 28.12 -20.53 21.51
N GLY A 228 28.27 -20.80 22.81
CA GLY A 228 27.71 -19.94 23.84
C GLY A 228 28.38 -18.57 23.82
N LEU A 229 27.59 -17.53 24.12
CA LEU A 229 27.92 -16.44 25.05
C LEU A 229 26.74 -15.44 25.10
N GLU A 230 26.26 -15.27 26.33
CA GLU A 230 25.62 -14.10 26.96
C GLU A 230 24.20 -13.66 26.59
N GLU A 231 23.33 -13.85 27.59
CA GLU A 231 22.01 -13.25 27.77
C GLU A 231 22.11 -11.71 27.81
N GLY A 232 21.88 -11.08 26.65
CA GLY A 232 21.59 -9.66 26.54
C GLY A 232 20.10 -9.40 26.73
N ASN A 233 19.71 -9.12 27.97
CA ASN A 233 18.38 -8.65 28.34
C ASN A 233 18.06 -7.35 27.58
N SER A 234 17.22 -7.42 26.55
CA SER A 234 16.65 -6.25 25.87
C SER A 234 15.17 -6.51 25.62
N ASP A 235 14.38 -6.31 26.68
CA ASP A 235 12.95 -6.02 26.58
C ASP A 235 12.78 -4.70 25.84
N SER A 236 12.73 -4.78 24.51
CA SER A 236 12.25 -3.73 23.62
C SER A 236 11.70 -4.45 22.39
N PRO A 237 10.46 -4.21 21.93
CA PRO A 237 10.04 -4.71 20.63
C PRO A 237 10.99 -4.09 19.62
N SER A 238 11.93 -4.89 19.12
CA SER A 238 13.05 -4.45 18.30
C SER A 238 12.52 -3.64 17.12
N ASP A 239 13.11 -2.46 16.90
CA ASP A 239 12.83 -1.51 15.83
C ASP A 239 12.76 -2.24 14.48
N SER A 240 11.58 -2.73 14.11
CA SER A 240 11.36 -3.24 12.78
C SER A 240 11.32 -2.01 11.88
N SER A 241 12.35 -1.85 11.04
CA SER A 241 12.40 -0.76 10.06
C SER A 241 11.06 -0.71 9.31
N PRO A 242 10.43 0.47 9.18
CA PRO A 242 9.14 0.56 8.52
C PRO A 242 9.26 0.05 7.07
N GLU A 243 8.24 -0.66 6.61
CA GLU A 243 8.17 -1.18 5.25
C GLU A 243 7.25 -0.33 4.37
N CYS A 244 7.52 -0.30 3.07
CA CYS A 244 6.56 0.24 2.12
C CYS A 244 5.50 -0.83 1.83
N GLY A 245 4.23 -0.46 1.82
CA GLY A 245 3.13 -1.34 1.46
C GLY A 245 1.89 -0.58 1.03
N ILE A 246 0.95 -1.28 0.38
CA ILE A 246 -0.35 -0.73 0.02
C ILE A 246 -1.41 -1.42 0.86
N VAL A 247 -2.30 -0.63 1.43
CA VAL A 247 -3.39 -1.13 2.28
C VAL A 247 -4.67 -1.13 1.45
N PRO A 248 -5.19 -2.32 1.06
CA PRO A 248 -6.43 -2.42 0.31
C PRO A 248 -7.56 -1.62 0.98
N PHE A 249 -8.43 -1.01 0.17
CA PHE A 249 -9.54 -0.14 0.59
C PHE A 249 -9.12 1.23 1.13
N LEU A 250 -8.11 1.30 2.00
CA LEU A 250 -7.57 2.59 2.44
C LEU A 250 -6.93 3.34 1.26
N ASP A 251 -6.32 2.62 0.33
CA ASP A 251 -5.73 3.18 -0.89
C ASP A 251 -6.73 3.83 -1.87
N LEU A 252 -8.03 3.72 -1.59
CA LEU A 252 -9.11 4.37 -2.36
C LEU A 252 -9.54 5.71 -1.77
N VAL A 253 -9.01 6.10 -0.61
CA VAL A 253 -9.32 7.38 0.03
C VAL A 253 -8.49 8.48 -0.62
N ASN A 254 -9.14 9.58 -1.01
CA ASN A 254 -8.48 10.65 -1.73
C ASN A 254 -7.71 11.60 -0.80
N ALA A 255 -6.71 12.27 -1.37
CA ALA A 255 -5.92 13.31 -0.72
C ALA A 255 -6.69 14.65 -0.66
N PRO A 256 -6.35 15.57 0.25
CA PRO A 256 -6.92 16.90 0.26
C PRO A 256 -6.56 17.71 -0.99
N ASP A 257 -7.40 18.67 -1.36
CA ASP A 257 -7.14 19.64 -2.43
C ASP A 257 -7.57 21.05 -2.03
N ASP A 258 -7.10 22.04 -2.79
CA ASP A 258 -7.43 23.46 -2.56
C ASP A 258 -8.85 23.84 -3.04
N ILE A 259 -9.65 22.86 -3.51
CA ILE A 259 -10.95 23.06 -4.16
C ILE A 259 -12.11 22.66 -3.24
N GLY A 260 -11.82 22.13 -2.05
CA GLY A 260 -12.80 21.87 -0.99
C GLY A 260 -12.66 20.51 -0.31
N ARG A 261 -11.75 19.63 -0.78
CA ARG A 261 -11.42 18.39 -0.08
C ARG A 261 -10.50 18.70 1.09
N ALA A 262 -11.09 19.00 2.24
CA ALA A 262 -10.36 19.18 3.48
C ALA A 262 -10.28 17.85 4.26
N VAL A 263 -9.11 17.58 4.84
CA VAL A 263 -8.85 16.40 5.67
C VAL A 263 -9.94 16.24 6.73
N ASN A 264 -10.46 15.02 6.84
CA ASN A 264 -11.58 14.71 7.72
C ASN A 264 -11.52 13.34 8.38
N ALA A 265 -10.47 12.58 8.13
CA ALA A 265 -10.25 11.26 8.70
C ALA A 265 -8.78 11.04 9.06
N ASP A 266 -8.53 9.96 9.79
CA ASP A 266 -7.24 9.46 10.23
C ASP A 266 -7.13 7.95 10.12
N ILE A 267 -5.89 7.46 10.11
CA ILE A 267 -5.58 6.04 10.24
C ILE A 267 -5.09 5.77 11.65
N GLU A 268 -5.81 4.93 12.38
CA GLU A 268 -5.48 4.46 13.72
C GLU A 268 -5.00 3.01 13.66
N VAL A 269 -4.09 2.63 14.57
CA VAL A 269 -3.59 1.26 14.68
C VAL A 269 -4.28 0.56 15.84
N ALA A 270 -4.94 -0.56 15.57
CA ALA A 270 -5.53 -1.41 16.60
C ALA A 270 -4.74 -2.72 16.72
N THR A 271 -4.24 -3.00 17.93
CA THR A 271 -3.49 -4.24 18.27
C THR A 271 -4.25 -5.13 19.24
N LEU A 272 -5.26 -4.60 19.93
CA LEU A 272 -6.14 -5.36 20.82
C LEU A 272 -7.53 -5.51 20.23
N PHE A 273 -8.24 -6.56 20.66
CA PHE A 273 -9.59 -6.82 20.17
C PHE A 273 -10.56 -5.72 20.64
N GLU A 274 -10.39 -5.19 21.85
CA GLU A 274 -11.28 -4.12 22.34
C GLU A 274 -11.16 -2.81 21.56
N ASP A 275 -9.99 -2.56 20.96
CA ASP A 275 -9.70 -1.37 20.16
C ASP A 275 -10.31 -1.44 18.76
N LEU A 276 -10.76 -2.64 18.33
CA LEU A 276 -11.41 -2.79 17.03
C LEU A 276 -12.76 -2.05 16.99
N PRO A 277 -13.13 -1.49 15.82
CA PRO A 277 -14.40 -0.82 15.65
C PRO A 277 -15.59 -1.67 16.08
N LYS A 278 -16.53 -1.04 16.77
CA LYS A 278 -17.70 -1.73 17.33
C LYS A 278 -18.47 -2.50 16.26
N PHE A 279 -18.68 -1.92 15.07
CA PHE A 279 -19.40 -2.60 13.98
C PHE A 279 -18.73 -3.91 13.57
N LEU A 280 -17.39 -3.96 13.52
CA LEU A 280 -16.66 -5.17 13.16
C LEU A 280 -16.80 -6.23 14.25
N ARG A 281 -16.67 -5.85 15.52
CA ARG A 281 -16.89 -6.77 16.65
C ARG A 281 -18.32 -7.30 16.68
N ASP A 282 -19.29 -6.43 16.43
CA ASP A 282 -20.71 -6.75 16.39
C ASP A 282 -21.07 -7.62 15.18
N ASP A 283 -20.36 -7.53 14.05
CA ASP A 283 -20.56 -8.41 12.88
C ASP A 283 -19.97 -9.82 13.11
N LEU A 284 -18.88 -9.91 13.88
CA LEU A 284 -18.21 -11.17 14.21
C LEU A 284 -18.96 -11.99 15.26
N ALA A 285 -19.69 -11.34 16.18
CA ALA A 285 -20.40 -12.02 17.27
C ALA A 285 -21.64 -12.86 16.85
N PRO A 286 -22.51 -12.42 15.92
CA PRO A 286 -23.64 -13.20 15.40
C PRO A 286 -23.21 -14.34 14.49
N ALA A 287 -22.09 -14.18 13.75
CA ALA A 287 -21.53 -15.23 12.92
C ALA A 287 -21.07 -16.46 13.73
N ALA A 288 -20.70 -16.26 15.00
CA ALA A 288 -20.38 -17.32 15.95
C ALA A 288 -21.63 -18.00 16.54
N ALA A 289 -22.75 -17.27 16.69
CA ALA A 289 -23.99 -17.78 17.28
C ALA A 289 -24.84 -18.65 16.32
N ALA A 290 -24.64 -18.53 14.99
CA ALA A 290 -25.47 -19.19 13.98
C ALA A 290 -24.92 -20.54 13.45
N LYS A 291 -23.80 -21.07 13.95
CA LYS A 291 -23.12 -22.25 13.37
C LYS A 291 -23.02 -23.43 14.34
N GLU A 292 -24.04 -24.30 14.32
CA GLU A 292 -23.95 -25.72 14.70
C GLU A 292 -23.22 -26.59 13.64
N CYS A 293 -22.53 -25.98 12.66
CA CYS A 293 -21.83 -26.68 11.59
C CYS A 293 -20.38 -26.18 11.46
N GLY A 294 -19.54 -26.55 12.44
CA GLY A 294 -18.13 -26.89 12.26
C GLY A 294 -17.16 -25.89 11.61
N SER A 295 -17.45 -24.58 11.58
CA SER A 295 -16.46 -23.58 11.15
C SER A 295 -15.98 -22.75 12.34
N ASP A 296 -14.69 -22.44 12.36
CA ASP A 296 -14.02 -21.61 13.38
C ASP A 296 -14.81 -20.32 13.71
N ASP A 297 -14.87 -20.01 15.00
CA ASP A 297 -15.47 -18.78 15.55
C ASP A 297 -14.72 -17.55 15.00
N GLY A 298 -15.42 -16.67 14.28
CA GLY A 298 -14.84 -15.46 13.69
C GLY A 298 -14.21 -14.54 14.73
N CYS A 299 -14.75 -14.49 15.96
CA CYS A 299 -14.13 -13.75 17.05
C CYS A 299 -12.79 -14.38 17.48
N ALA A 300 -12.74 -15.71 17.60
CA ALA A 300 -11.53 -16.43 17.93
C ALA A 300 -10.46 -16.29 16.83
N GLU A 301 -10.86 -16.31 15.56
CA GLU A 301 -9.95 -16.10 14.43
C GLU A 301 -9.34 -14.69 14.46
N VAL A 302 -10.15 -13.64 14.65
CA VAL A 302 -9.64 -12.27 14.72
C VAL A 302 -8.74 -12.05 15.92
N LYS A 303 -9.06 -12.62 17.09
CA LYS A 303 -8.18 -12.60 18.26
C LYS A 303 -6.84 -13.27 17.96
N ARG A 304 -6.84 -14.44 17.31
CA ARG A 304 -5.62 -15.12 16.88
C ARG A 304 -4.81 -14.29 15.88
N VAL A 305 -5.48 -13.59 14.96
CA VAL A 305 -4.80 -12.66 14.04
C VAL A 305 -4.10 -11.56 14.82
N LEU A 306 -4.77 -10.95 15.80
CA LEU A 306 -4.23 -9.87 16.62
C LEU A 306 -3.05 -10.28 17.53
N GLU A 307 -2.83 -11.58 17.77
CA GLU A 307 -1.64 -12.06 18.48
C GLU A 307 -0.34 -11.76 17.72
N THR A 308 -0.39 -11.65 16.38
CA THR A 308 0.79 -11.46 15.53
C THR A 308 0.65 -10.28 14.56
N HIS A 309 -0.57 -9.79 14.33
CA HIS A 309 -0.91 -8.76 13.36
C HIS A 309 -1.64 -7.59 14.00
N TYR A 310 -1.76 -6.49 13.27
CA TYR A 310 -2.53 -5.32 13.69
C TYR A 310 -3.59 -4.97 12.63
N TYR A 311 -4.54 -4.12 12.97
CA TYR A 311 -5.47 -3.52 12.03
C TYR A 311 -5.15 -2.05 11.83
N LEU A 312 -5.33 -1.58 10.60
CA LEU A 312 -5.44 -0.15 10.31
C LEU A 312 -6.90 0.24 10.19
N CYS A 313 -7.32 1.17 11.03
CA CYS A 313 -8.69 1.64 11.13
C CYS A 313 -8.80 3.06 10.58
N LEU A 314 -9.67 3.27 9.60
CA LEU A 314 -9.99 4.60 9.09
C LEU A 314 -11.05 5.24 9.97
N THR A 315 -10.70 6.26 10.75
CA THR A 315 -11.59 6.91 11.73
C THR A 315 -11.84 8.37 11.36
N LEU A 316 -13.10 8.82 11.44
CA LEU A 316 -13.47 10.21 11.14
C LEU A 316 -13.00 11.18 12.24
N ARG A 317 -12.30 12.25 11.85
CA ARG A 317 -11.91 13.36 12.75
C ARG A 317 -13.06 14.31 13.06
N LYS A 318 -14.00 14.44 12.13
CA LYS A 318 -15.14 15.37 12.21
C LYS A 318 -16.40 14.68 11.69
N PRO A 319 -17.60 15.13 12.12
CA PRO A 319 -18.83 14.61 11.56
C PRO A 319 -18.89 14.88 10.05
N LEU A 320 -19.42 13.92 9.32
CA LEU A 320 -19.68 14.01 7.89
C LEU A 320 -21.19 13.93 7.62
N ARG A 321 -21.67 14.74 6.68
CA ARG A 321 -23.03 14.67 6.17
C ARG A 321 -23.15 13.51 5.19
N ALA A 322 -24.37 13.03 5.00
CA ALA A 322 -24.68 12.05 3.97
C ALA A 322 -24.08 12.46 2.62
N SER A 323 -23.44 11.50 1.96
CA SER A 323 -22.73 11.65 0.69
C SER A 323 -21.47 12.51 0.70
N GLU A 324 -20.94 12.95 1.84
CA GLU A 324 -19.62 13.58 1.89
C GLU A 324 -18.48 12.57 1.68
N GLU A 325 -17.40 13.05 1.07
CA GLU A 325 -16.19 12.28 0.78
C GLU A 325 -15.31 12.19 2.03
N VAL A 326 -14.71 11.03 2.24
CA VAL A 326 -13.69 10.81 3.26
C VAL A 326 -12.34 11.19 2.67
N ILE A 327 -11.59 12.03 3.37
CA ILE A 327 -10.32 12.63 2.90
C ILE A 327 -9.25 12.41 3.96
N LEU A 328 -8.15 11.78 3.55
CA LEU A 328 -6.98 11.49 4.38
C LEU A 328 -5.81 12.38 3.99
N ASP A 329 -5.04 12.80 4.99
CA ASP A 329 -3.75 13.44 4.76
C ASP A 329 -2.70 12.36 4.51
N TRP A 330 -2.22 12.27 3.27
CA TRP A 330 -1.21 11.29 2.89
C TRP A 330 0.19 11.89 3.07
N HIS A 331 1.07 11.16 3.76
CA HIS A 331 2.44 11.60 3.94
C HIS A 331 3.19 11.66 2.60
N VAL A 332 3.65 12.86 2.22
CA VAL A 332 4.46 13.09 1.02
C VAL A 332 5.85 13.56 1.44
N PRO A 333 6.91 12.78 1.22
CA PRO A 333 8.28 13.26 1.41
C PRO A 333 8.56 14.47 0.50
N MET A 334 9.04 15.58 1.06
CA MET A 334 9.28 16.82 0.31
C MET A 334 10.68 16.83 -0.32
N LEU A 335 10.75 16.74 -1.65
CA LEU A 335 11.96 16.96 -2.43
C LEU A 335 12.31 18.45 -2.41
N THR A 336 13.55 18.76 -2.04
CA THR A 336 14.05 20.14 -2.12
C THR A 336 14.76 20.38 -3.44
N THR A 337 14.30 21.37 -4.21
CA THR A 337 14.95 21.72 -5.47
C THR A 337 16.10 22.72 -5.27
N GLY A 338 16.13 23.39 -4.12
CA GLY A 338 17.08 24.46 -3.80
C GLY A 338 16.85 25.75 -4.60
N VAL A 339 15.78 25.81 -5.40
CA VAL A 339 15.47 26.94 -6.28
C VAL A 339 14.01 27.37 -6.12
N LEU A 340 13.08 26.42 -6.05
CA LEU A 340 11.67 26.73 -5.82
C LEU A 340 11.41 27.10 -4.36
N ALA A 341 10.28 27.76 -4.11
CA ALA A 341 9.80 27.97 -2.75
C ALA A 341 9.37 26.62 -2.13
N PRO A 342 9.37 26.48 -0.79
CA PRO A 342 8.98 25.23 -0.13
C PRO A 342 7.56 24.73 -0.50
N ALA A 343 6.62 25.64 -0.74
CA ALA A 343 5.27 25.29 -1.17
C ALA A 343 5.26 24.64 -2.57
N ASP A 344 6.07 25.16 -3.48
CA ASP A 344 6.23 24.64 -4.83
C ASP A 344 6.97 23.29 -4.85
N ASP A 345 7.99 23.14 -3.99
CA ASP A 345 8.69 21.87 -3.75
C ASP A 345 7.72 20.78 -3.24
N ALA A 346 6.81 21.14 -2.33
CA ALA A 346 5.76 20.23 -1.85
C ALA A 346 4.79 19.81 -2.97
N ILE A 347 4.38 20.75 -3.83
CA ILE A 347 3.52 20.46 -4.98
C ILE A 347 4.21 19.51 -5.97
N VAL A 348 5.47 19.75 -6.32
CA VAL A 348 6.24 18.86 -7.22
C VAL A 348 6.36 17.46 -6.62
N SER A 349 6.68 17.37 -5.33
CA SER A 349 6.79 16.10 -4.61
C SER A 349 5.49 15.30 -4.66
N ARG A 350 4.37 16.00 -4.46
CA ARG A 350 3.02 15.43 -4.53
C ARG A 350 2.67 14.94 -5.93
N PHE A 351 2.96 15.72 -6.98
CA PHE A 351 2.78 15.27 -8.36
C PHE A 351 3.67 14.07 -8.72
N LEU A 352 4.91 14.02 -8.23
CA LEU A 352 5.81 12.89 -8.49
C LEU A 352 5.35 11.61 -7.78
N LYS A 353 4.86 11.73 -6.55
CA LYS A 353 4.38 10.62 -5.72
C LYS A 353 2.99 10.13 -6.16
N TYR A 354 2.00 11.02 -6.17
CA TYR A 354 0.58 10.66 -6.32
C TYR A 354 0.02 10.91 -7.72
N MET A 355 0.74 11.63 -8.58
CA MET A 355 0.21 12.12 -9.86
C MET A 355 -1.04 13.00 -9.68
N PHE A 356 -1.16 13.67 -8.52
CA PHE A 356 -2.30 14.51 -8.14
C PHE A 356 -1.89 15.66 -7.23
#